data_AF-A0A937G1D6-F1
#
_entry.id   AF-A0A937G1D6-F1
#
_cell.length_a   1.000
_cell.length_b   1.000
_cell.length_c   1.000
_cell.angle_alpha   90.00
_cell.angle_beta   90.00
_cell.angle_gamma   90.00
#
_symmetry.space_group_name_H-M   'P 1'
#
loop_
_entity.id
_entity.type
_entity.pdbx_description
1 polymer ?
#
loop_
_entity_poly.entity_id
_entity_poly.type
_entity_poly.pdbx_seq_one_letter_code
_entity_poly.pdbx_strand_id
1 'polypeptide(L)'
;MKLITVNNTNSGADKSVELDINAKLSDTRKTLENLGLMSQEDFFLENGKTEIEKPQEPQIPLSEVVYDGKLTVGSPQLPGGNAVDRYNQMSVAEKNALFSNIQIFRGLTVTQELGFGKTFKDLYYWKDGNMPAANNPRILTEVDYSYTFNKVTSMLTTFGSDSGSISFESPYASAEANFKYEQEHSTSSEEVTEYLNARFIVRKVELDVAMNSLSVNPEFIHAIEEAVKNCDPNNNSQGMQGYSNLLEVLNEWGYYVPLTFTLGGVLYSSDTTKITEFSDAESKKEEFGGSFKAAFDGIGGGGSYQHAQGSSSKTTSSSKFQDITIDQVGGAAGSTNDYNTWAKSLDQAINWNLASASKLLPSLVLVSLGDENAKNALNTCLSLLNGYNSVGSLQYLQPYLNMGDYSSVVSSILNPFG
;
A
#
# COMPACT_ATOMS: atom_id res chain seq x y z
N MET A 1 -10.91 15.87 40.49
CA MET A 1 -12.33 15.48 40.38
C MET A 1 -13.07 16.44 39.45
N LYS A 2 -13.82 15.91 38.48
CA LYS A 2 -14.76 16.63 37.60
C LYS A 2 -16.02 15.77 37.43
N LEU A 3 -17.18 16.42 37.28
CA LEU A 3 -18.41 15.72 36.93
C LEU A 3 -18.38 15.35 35.43
N ILE A 4 -18.48 14.07 35.13
CA ILE A 4 -18.36 13.51 33.78
C ILE A 4 -19.59 12.64 33.51
N THR A 5 -20.20 12.82 32.35
CA THR A 5 -21.35 12.02 31.90
C THR A 5 -20.85 10.76 31.21
N VAL A 6 -21.08 9.61 31.83
CA VAL A 6 -20.65 8.30 31.32
C VAL A 6 -21.79 7.68 30.53
N ASN A 7 -21.58 7.49 29.23
CA ASN A 7 -22.50 6.82 28.33
C ASN A 7 -22.00 5.41 28.03
N ASN A 8 -22.80 4.39 28.38
CA ASN A 8 -22.50 2.99 28.07
C ASN A 8 -23.32 2.57 26.84
N THR A 9 -22.62 2.33 25.73
CA THR A 9 -23.20 2.00 24.42
C THR A 9 -23.86 0.62 24.36
N ASN A 10 -23.48 -0.31 25.25
CA ASN A 10 -24.03 -1.67 25.31
C ASN A 10 -25.35 -1.71 26.08
N SER A 11 -25.43 -1.01 27.21
CA SER A 11 -26.61 -0.99 28.07
C SER A 11 -27.56 0.17 27.79
N GLY A 12 -27.11 1.19 27.04
CA GLY A 12 -27.82 2.46 26.88
C GLY A 12 -27.86 3.30 28.15
N ALA A 13 -27.10 2.93 29.18
CA ALA A 13 -27.05 3.67 30.44
C ALA A 13 -26.31 5.01 30.26
N ASP A 14 -26.87 6.07 30.81
CA ASP A 14 -26.28 7.40 30.83
C ASP A 14 -26.30 7.94 32.27
N LYS A 15 -25.13 8.19 32.85
CA LYS A 15 -25.02 8.62 34.26
C LYS A 15 -23.85 9.57 34.47
N SER A 16 -24.12 10.71 35.09
CA SER A 16 -23.07 11.63 35.54
C SER A 16 -22.41 11.13 36.83
N VAL A 17 -21.08 11.04 36.82
CA VAL A 17 -20.23 10.57 37.91
C VAL A 17 -19.07 11.52 38.11
N GLU A 18 -18.68 11.74 39.36
CA GLU A 18 -17.49 12.52 39.68
C GLU A 18 -16.24 11.63 39.54
N LEU A 19 -15.37 11.96 38.60
CA LEU A 19 -14.16 11.18 38.28
C LEU A 19 -12.91 12.06 38.38
N ASP A 20 -11.76 11.46 38.71
CA ASP A 20 -10.49 12.17 38.66
C ASP A 20 -9.94 12.17 37.23
N ILE A 21 -9.96 13.35 36.61
CA ILE A 21 -9.56 13.53 35.21
C ILE A 21 -8.07 13.19 34.98
N ASN A 22 -7.24 13.21 36.03
CA ASN A 22 -5.83 12.88 35.93
C ASN A 22 -5.52 11.41 36.21
N ALA A 23 -6.51 10.62 36.64
CA ALA A 23 -6.34 9.20 36.90
C ALA A 23 -6.13 8.42 35.59
N LYS A 24 -5.39 7.31 35.66
CA LYS A 24 -5.23 6.41 34.51
C LYS A 24 -6.55 5.70 34.22
N LEU A 25 -6.75 5.32 32.95
CA LEU A 25 -7.95 4.58 32.54
C LEU A 25 -8.10 3.27 33.31
N SER A 26 -6.99 2.61 33.66
CA SER A 26 -7.02 1.37 34.45
C SER A 26 -7.61 1.56 35.85
N ASP A 27 -7.43 2.74 36.46
CA ASP A 27 -8.01 3.06 37.77
C ASP A 27 -9.43 3.61 37.63
N THR A 28 -9.69 4.33 36.54
CA THR A 28 -11.05 4.76 36.18
C THR A 28 -11.95 3.56 35.93
N ARG A 29 -11.46 2.51 35.26
CA ARG A 29 -12.19 1.26 34.99
C ARG A 29 -12.69 0.62 36.27
N LYS A 30 -11.81 0.44 37.27
CA LYS A 30 -12.19 -0.12 38.58
C LYS A 30 -13.32 0.68 39.22
N THR A 31 -13.25 2.02 39.11
CA THR A 31 -14.31 2.91 39.60
C THR A 31 -15.64 2.68 38.87
N LEU A 32 -15.62 2.60 37.54
CA LEU A 32 -16.82 2.40 36.72
C LEU A 32 -17.42 1.00 36.87
N GLU A 33 -16.59 -0.04 37.02
CA GLU A 33 -17.01 -1.41 37.31
C GLU A 33 -17.72 -1.50 38.67
N ASN A 34 -17.15 -0.88 39.71
CA ASN A 34 -17.78 -0.81 41.03
C ASN A 34 -19.13 -0.07 41.02
N LEU A 35 -19.30 0.88 40.11
CA LEU A 35 -20.55 1.63 39.92
C LEU A 35 -21.55 0.93 39.00
N GLY A 36 -21.19 -0.22 38.41
CA GLY A 36 -22.01 -0.95 37.45
C GLY A 36 -22.22 -0.20 36.12
N LEU A 37 -21.33 0.73 35.78
CA LEU A 37 -21.38 1.52 34.55
C LEU A 37 -20.50 0.95 33.43
N MET A 38 -19.65 0.00 33.77
CA MET A 38 -18.73 -0.67 32.85
C MET A 38 -18.62 -2.14 33.25
N SER A 39 -18.69 -3.04 32.27
CA SER A 39 -18.41 -4.46 32.46
C SER A 39 -16.94 -4.79 32.16
N GLN A 40 -16.48 -5.99 32.54
CA GLN A 40 -15.15 -6.45 32.14
C GLN A 40 -15.00 -6.54 30.63
N GLU A 41 -16.08 -6.76 29.88
CA GLU A 41 -16.06 -6.88 28.41
C GLU A 41 -16.18 -5.53 27.69
N ASP A 42 -16.47 -4.45 28.43
CA ASP A 42 -16.56 -3.10 27.87
C ASP A 42 -15.17 -2.50 27.66
N PHE A 43 -15.05 -1.61 26.67
CA PHE A 43 -13.87 -0.81 26.38
C PHE A 43 -14.15 0.67 26.65
N PHE A 44 -13.10 1.45 26.90
CA PHE A 44 -13.19 2.90 26.74
C PHE A 44 -13.23 3.23 25.25
N LEU A 45 -14.14 4.12 24.86
CA LEU A 45 -14.33 4.50 23.47
C LEU A 45 -13.88 5.94 23.24
N GLU A 46 -12.75 6.11 22.55
CA GLU A 46 -12.27 7.40 22.11
C GLU A 46 -13.26 7.99 21.09
N ASN A 47 -13.72 9.21 21.36
CA ASN A 47 -14.78 9.89 20.58
C ASN A 47 -16.05 9.04 20.36
N GLY A 48 -16.30 8.08 21.26
CA GLY A 48 -17.44 7.16 21.19
C GLY A 48 -17.36 6.11 20.08
N LYS A 49 -16.19 5.88 19.47
CA LYS A 49 -16.06 5.02 18.29
C LYS A 49 -14.88 4.04 18.34
N THR A 50 -13.71 4.48 18.80
CA THR A 50 -12.48 3.67 18.76
C THR A 50 -12.24 3.04 20.12
N GLU A 51 -12.06 1.72 20.17
CA GLU A 51 -11.72 1.04 21.41
C GLU A 51 -10.27 1.35 21.84
N ILE A 52 -10.10 1.62 23.12
CA ILE A 52 -8.78 1.68 23.76
C ILE A 52 -8.51 0.30 24.33
N GLU A 53 -7.44 -0.36 23.89
CA GLU A 53 -7.14 -1.71 24.34
C GLU A 53 -6.74 -1.72 25.82
N LYS A 54 -7.18 -2.74 26.56
CA LYS A 54 -6.91 -2.89 28.00
C LYS A 54 -5.42 -2.76 28.38
N PRO A 55 -4.43 -3.27 27.60
CA PRO A 55 -3.01 -3.08 27.91
C PRO A 55 -2.55 -1.61 27.87
N GLN A 56 -3.27 -0.73 27.17
CA GLN A 56 -2.94 0.69 27.05
C GLN A 56 -3.50 1.53 28.21
N GLU A 57 -4.55 1.04 28.89
CA GLU A 57 -5.23 1.76 29.97
C GLU A 57 -4.34 2.24 31.13
N PRO A 58 -3.26 1.54 31.54
CA PRO A 58 -2.35 2.04 32.57
C PRO A 58 -1.53 3.27 32.16
N GLN A 59 -1.42 3.54 30.85
CA GLN A 59 -0.60 4.64 30.31
C GLN A 59 -1.43 5.88 30.01
N ILE A 60 -2.72 5.72 29.74
CA ILE A 60 -3.58 6.82 29.28
C ILE A 60 -4.31 7.46 30.47
N PRO A 61 -4.19 8.78 30.70
CA PRO A 61 -5.01 9.49 31.67
C PRO A 61 -6.43 9.74 31.13
N LEU A 62 -7.41 9.79 32.02
CA LEU A 62 -8.82 10.00 31.68
C LEU A 62 -9.07 11.30 30.91
N SER A 63 -8.26 12.34 31.15
CA SER A 63 -8.29 13.62 30.44
C SER A 63 -8.18 13.51 28.93
N GLU A 64 -7.56 12.45 28.42
CA GLU A 64 -7.34 12.25 26.99
C GLU A 64 -8.55 11.63 26.29
N VAL A 65 -9.44 10.96 27.03
CA VAL A 65 -10.59 10.23 26.47
C VAL A 65 -11.91 10.99 26.65
N VAL A 66 -11.94 11.92 27.60
CA VAL A 66 -13.14 12.70 27.93
C VAL A 66 -13.26 13.89 26.98
N TYR A 67 -14.33 13.91 26.19
CA TYR A 67 -14.63 14.99 25.26
C TYR A 67 -15.92 15.69 25.68
N ASP A 68 -15.88 17.03 25.81
CA ASP A 68 -17.04 17.85 26.21
C ASP A 68 -17.73 17.37 27.50
N GLY A 69 -16.94 16.93 28.49
CA GLY A 69 -17.45 16.41 29.76
C GLY A 69 -18.16 15.05 29.66
N LYS A 70 -18.00 14.34 28.54
CA LYS A 70 -18.58 13.01 28.30
C LYS A 70 -17.50 11.96 28.15
N LEU A 71 -17.77 10.78 28.71
CA LEU A 71 -16.97 9.57 28.56
C LEU A 71 -17.86 8.51 27.93
N THR A 72 -17.39 7.86 26.88
CA THR A 72 -18.13 6.76 26.25
C THR A 72 -17.45 5.44 26.55
N VAL A 73 -18.22 4.45 26.99
CA VAL A 73 -17.76 3.08 27.27
C VAL A 73 -18.68 2.05 26.60
N GLY A 74 -18.23 0.81 26.49
CA GLY A 74 -19.01 -0.30 25.94
C GLY A 74 -18.29 -0.94 24.76
N SER A 75 -19.05 -1.45 23.79
CA SER A 75 -18.50 -2.02 22.57
C SER A 75 -18.72 -1.04 21.43
N PRO A 76 -17.76 -0.89 20.49
CA PRO A 76 -17.96 -0.05 19.33
C PRO A 76 -19.25 -0.49 18.61
N GLN A 77 -20.19 0.44 18.38
CA GLN A 77 -21.38 0.17 17.57
C GLN A 77 -20.97 0.01 16.09
N LEU A 78 -20.47 -1.16 15.75
CA LEU A 78 -20.32 -1.69 14.40
C LEU A 78 -20.77 -3.16 14.42
N PRO A 79 -21.31 -3.71 13.31
CA PRO A 79 -21.54 -5.14 13.18
C PRO A 79 -20.21 -5.86 13.40
N GLY A 80 -20.13 -6.58 14.53
CA GLY A 80 -18.91 -6.89 15.25
C GLY A 80 -17.92 -7.84 14.58
N GLY A 81 -16.64 -7.55 14.82
CA GLY A 81 -15.44 -8.27 14.38
C GLY A 81 -14.33 -7.27 14.02
N ASN A 82 -13.07 -7.56 14.36
CA ASN A 82 -11.96 -6.81 13.75
C ASN A 82 -12.02 -7.00 12.21
N ALA A 83 -11.37 -6.14 11.44
CA ALA A 83 -11.51 -6.19 9.97
C ALA A 83 -11.09 -7.55 9.37
N VAL A 84 -10.18 -8.29 10.02
CA VAL A 84 -9.80 -9.65 9.64
C VAL A 84 -10.91 -10.66 9.92
N ASP A 85 -11.59 -10.57 11.06
CA ASP A 85 -12.77 -11.39 11.37
C ASP A 85 -13.87 -11.16 10.34
N ARG A 86 -14.10 -9.89 9.96
CA ARG A 86 -15.05 -9.52 8.91
C ARG A 86 -14.69 -10.18 7.59
N TYR A 87 -13.41 -10.11 7.18
CA TYR A 87 -12.94 -10.81 5.99
C TYR A 87 -13.14 -12.33 6.11
N ASN A 88 -12.81 -12.92 7.26
CA ASN A 88 -12.92 -14.36 7.48
C ASN A 88 -14.37 -14.86 7.45
N GLN A 89 -15.32 -14.03 7.89
CA GLN A 89 -16.76 -14.32 7.86
C GLN A 89 -17.40 -14.13 6.48
N MET A 90 -16.76 -13.41 5.55
CA MET A 90 -17.26 -13.26 4.18
C MET A 90 -17.34 -14.62 3.46
N SER A 91 -18.43 -14.82 2.73
CA SER A 91 -18.59 -15.92 1.80
C SER A 91 -17.55 -15.85 0.67
N VAL A 92 -17.35 -16.99 0.01
CA VAL A 92 -16.48 -17.08 -1.18
C VAL A 92 -16.90 -16.08 -2.28
N ALA A 93 -18.22 -15.91 -2.48
CA ALA A 93 -18.75 -14.98 -3.46
C ALA A 93 -18.43 -13.51 -3.10
N GLU A 94 -18.55 -13.13 -1.84
CA GLU A 94 -18.21 -11.78 -1.36
C GLU A 94 -16.71 -11.50 -1.48
N LYS A 95 -15.86 -12.48 -1.16
CA LYS A 95 -14.40 -12.37 -1.36
C LYS A 95 -14.05 -12.19 -2.83
N ASN A 96 -14.66 -12.98 -3.71
CA ASN A 96 -14.45 -12.85 -5.16
C ASN A 96 -14.93 -11.48 -5.68
N ALA A 97 -16.07 -10.98 -5.19
CA ALA A 97 -16.56 -9.65 -5.55
C ALA A 97 -15.58 -8.55 -5.10
N LEU A 98 -15.03 -8.67 -3.89
CA LEU A 98 -13.97 -7.79 -3.39
C LEU A 98 -12.73 -7.82 -4.30
N PHE A 99 -12.22 -9.00 -4.63
CA PHE A 99 -11.04 -9.17 -5.49
C PHE A 99 -11.24 -8.65 -6.91
N SER A 100 -12.44 -8.84 -7.47
CA SER A 100 -12.82 -8.30 -8.77
C SER A 100 -12.91 -6.78 -8.74
N ASN A 101 -13.54 -6.20 -7.70
CA ASN A 101 -13.66 -4.74 -7.54
C ASN A 101 -12.31 -4.05 -7.48
N ILE A 102 -11.35 -4.64 -6.76
CA ILE A 102 -9.99 -4.09 -6.67
C ILE A 102 -9.10 -4.49 -7.84
N GLN A 103 -9.59 -5.30 -8.79
CA GLN A 103 -8.87 -5.77 -9.97
C GLN A 103 -7.53 -6.44 -9.61
N ILE A 104 -7.51 -7.26 -8.56
CA ILE A 104 -6.25 -7.85 -8.04
C ILE A 104 -5.59 -8.80 -9.05
N PHE A 105 -6.40 -9.42 -9.91
CA PHE A 105 -5.97 -10.43 -10.89
C PHE A 105 -5.18 -9.85 -12.07
N ARG A 106 -5.12 -8.53 -12.19
CA ARG A 106 -4.39 -7.85 -13.25
C ARG A 106 -2.92 -7.72 -12.88
N GLY A 107 -2.04 -7.87 -13.86
CA GLY A 107 -0.62 -7.64 -13.66
C GLY A 107 -0.32 -6.16 -13.39
N LEU A 108 0.80 -5.90 -12.74
CA LEU A 108 1.36 -4.57 -12.54
C LEU A 108 2.38 -4.30 -13.63
N THR A 109 2.26 -3.15 -14.27
CA THR A 109 3.15 -2.70 -15.35
C THR A 109 3.76 -1.34 -15.01
N VAL A 110 4.85 -1.03 -15.68
CA VAL A 110 5.45 0.31 -15.68
C VAL A 110 5.79 0.68 -17.11
N THR A 111 5.15 1.73 -17.62
CA THR A 111 5.42 2.24 -18.97
C THR A 111 5.57 3.76 -18.94
N GLN A 112 6.16 4.31 -20.00
CA GLN A 112 6.42 5.75 -20.07
C GLN A 112 5.13 6.56 -20.17
N GLU A 113 4.11 5.98 -20.82
CA GLU A 113 2.81 6.62 -21.05
C GLU A 113 1.88 6.49 -19.84
N LEU A 114 1.84 5.32 -19.19
CA LEU A 114 0.86 5.01 -18.14
C LEU A 114 1.43 5.11 -16.72
N GLY A 115 2.77 5.19 -16.58
CA GLY A 115 3.43 5.10 -15.29
C GLY A 115 3.30 3.71 -14.68
N PHE A 116 3.41 3.61 -13.35
CA PHE A 116 3.18 2.36 -12.61
C PHE A 116 1.68 2.16 -12.36
N GLY A 117 1.14 1.00 -12.76
CA GLY A 117 -0.28 0.72 -12.61
C GLY A 117 -0.68 -0.71 -12.94
N LYS A 118 -1.99 -0.98 -12.85
CA LYS A 118 -2.57 -2.27 -13.24
C LYS A 118 -2.80 -2.30 -14.75
N THR A 119 -2.56 -3.45 -15.36
CA THR A 119 -2.91 -3.70 -16.76
C THR A 119 -4.43 -3.88 -16.92
N PHE A 120 -4.89 -4.27 -18.11
CA PHE A 120 -6.31 -4.46 -18.40
C PHE A 120 -6.74 -5.93 -18.42
N LYS A 121 -5.79 -6.86 -18.56
CA LYS A 121 -6.06 -8.30 -18.64
C LYS A 121 -5.84 -8.97 -17.29
N ASP A 122 -6.74 -9.90 -16.95
CA ASP A 122 -6.56 -10.76 -15.78
C ASP A 122 -5.49 -11.80 -16.09
N LEU A 123 -4.34 -11.70 -15.44
CA LEU A 123 -3.16 -12.52 -15.67
C LEU A 123 -3.27 -13.87 -14.95
N TYR A 124 -3.95 -13.90 -13.82
CA TYR A 124 -4.07 -15.07 -12.95
C TYR A 124 -5.39 -15.09 -12.20
N TYR A 125 -5.69 -16.21 -11.54
CA TYR A 125 -6.85 -16.39 -10.67
C TYR A 125 -6.47 -17.27 -9.48
N TRP A 126 -7.30 -17.22 -8.44
CA TRP A 126 -7.22 -18.16 -7.33
C TRP A 126 -7.63 -19.55 -7.80
N LYS A 127 -6.89 -20.58 -7.42
CA LYS A 127 -7.36 -21.97 -7.55
C LYS A 127 -8.61 -22.16 -6.69
N ASP A 128 -9.53 -22.99 -7.16
CA ASP A 128 -10.75 -23.31 -6.43
C ASP A 128 -10.43 -23.74 -4.99
N GLY A 129 -11.07 -23.05 -4.03
CA GLY A 129 -10.88 -23.29 -2.60
C GLY A 129 -9.61 -22.71 -1.97
N ASN A 130 -8.69 -22.13 -2.75
CA ASN A 130 -7.43 -21.58 -2.24
C ASN A 130 -7.45 -20.05 -2.18
N MET A 131 -8.14 -19.52 -1.16
CA MET A 131 -8.19 -18.09 -0.90
C MET A 131 -6.90 -17.60 -0.21
N PRO A 132 -6.53 -16.31 -0.39
CA PRO A 132 -5.43 -15.71 0.36
C PRO A 132 -5.67 -15.82 1.88
N ALA A 133 -4.60 -16.12 2.62
CA ALA A 133 -4.61 -16.16 4.07
C ALA A 133 -4.71 -14.73 4.63
N ALA A 134 -5.59 -14.52 5.59
CA ALA A 134 -5.79 -13.21 6.21
C ALA A 134 -5.00 -13.07 7.52
N ASN A 135 -4.23 -12.00 7.59
CA ASN A 135 -3.43 -11.62 8.73
C ASN A 135 -3.85 -10.24 9.24
N ASN A 136 -3.72 -10.06 10.56
CA ASN A 136 -3.84 -8.74 11.17
C ASN A 136 -2.66 -7.87 10.74
N PRO A 137 -2.90 -6.69 10.15
CA PRO A 137 -1.84 -5.73 9.91
C PRO A 137 -1.15 -5.39 11.23
N ARG A 138 0.19 -5.38 11.25
CA ARG A 138 0.95 -4.96 12.44
C ARG A 138 0.67 -3.50 12.83
N ILE A 139 0.36 -2.68 11.83
CA ILE A 139 0.10 -1.24 11.96
C ILE A 139 -1.24 -0.98 11.30
N LEU A 140 -2.23 -0.48 12.06
CA LEU A 140 -3.57 -0.22 11.52
C LEU A 140 -3.63 1.11 10.77
N THR A 141 -2.93 2.12 11.27
CA THR A 141 -2.90 3.45 10.66
C THR A 141 -1.49 3.99 10.61
N GLU A 142 -1.06 4.47 9.44
CA GLU A 142 0.29 4.97 9.20
C GLU A 142 0.26 6.25 8.39
N VAL A 143 1.17 7.15 8.69
CA VAL A 143 1.59 8.26 7.85
C VAL A 143 2.98 7.95 7.33
N ASP A 144 3.11 7.90 6.01
CA ASP A 144 4.38 7.71 5.32
C ASP A 144 4.73 8.97 4.53
N TYR A 145 5.98 9.39 4.62
CA TYR A 145 6.54 10.48 3.85
C TYR A 145 7.83 10.03 3.20
N SER A 146 7.94 10.24 1.91
CA SER A 146 9.13 9.88 1.15
C SER A 146 9.48 10.96 0.15
N TYR A 147 10.76 11.00 -0.21
CA TYR A 147 11.24 11.69 -1.40
C TYR A 147 12.01 10.71 -2.28
N THR A 148 12.02 10.99 -3.57
CA THR A 148 12.81 10.24 -4.57
C THR A 148 13.30 11.20 -5.64
N PHE A 149 14.32 10.82 -6.41
CA PHE A 149 14.77 11.61 -7.57
C PHE A 149 14.39 10.96 -8.90
N ASN A 150 13.66 9.84 -8.84
CA ASN A 150 13.23 9.10 -10.00
C ASN A 150 11.70 9.01 -10.03
N LYS A 151 11.11 9.43 -11.16
CA LYS A 151 9.66 9.48 -11.35
C LYS A 151 8.98 8.12 -11.11
N VAL A 152 9.61 7.02 -11.53
CA VAL A 152 9.04 5.67 -11.37
C VAL A 152 9.10 5.21 -9.93
N THR A 153 10.20 5.47 -9.21
CA THR A 153 10.25 5.20 -7.76
C THR A 153 9.16 5.97 -7.04
N SER A 154 8.94 7.24 -7.39
CA SER A 154 7.84 8.03 -6.83
C SER A 154 6.46 7.40 -7.08
N MET A 155 6.20 6.90 -8.29
CA MET A 155 4.94 6.23 -8.63
C MET A 155 4.75 4.92 -7.85
N LEU A 156 5.82 4.12 -7.68
CA LEU A 156 5.80 2.89 -6.88
C LEU A 156 5.48 3.19 -5.41
N THR A 157 6.15 4.19 -4.84
CA THR A 157 5.92 4.59 -3.46
C THR A 157 4.49 5.11 -3.26
N THR A 158 3.96 5.87 -4.22
CA THR A 158 2.57 6.33 -4.22
C THR A 158 1.57 5.17 -4.26
N PHE A 159 1.83 4.17 -5.10
CA PHE A 159 1.05 2.93 -5.16
C PHE A 159 1.13 2.11 -3.85
N GLY A 160 2.21 2.27 -3.08
CA GLY A 160 2.45 1.57 -1.83
C GLY A 160 3.20 0.27 -2.00
N SER A 161 4.10 0.21 -2.96
CA SER A 161 5.09 -0.86 -3.12
C SER A 161 6.49 -0.32 -2.87
N ASP A 162 7.36 -1.15 -2.29
CA ASP A 162 8.79 -0.83 -2.20
C ASP A 162 9.48 -1.12 -3.54
N SER A 163 10.36 -0.22 -3.97
CA SER A 163 11.30 -0.44 -5.06
C SER A 163 12.08 -1.75 -4.95
N GLY A 164 12.43 -2.20 -3.75
CA GLY A 164 13.12 -3.49 -3.53
C GLY A 164 12.28 -4.73 -3.83
N SER A 165 10.96 -4.57 -4.03
CA SER A 165 10.05 -5.65 -4.43
C SER A 165 9.98 -5.83 -5.95
N ILE A 166 10.59 -4.95 -6.73
CA ILE A 166 10.68 -5.07 -8.19
C ILE A 166 12.14 -5.00 -8.63
N SER A 167 12.44 -5.58 -9.79
CA SER A 167 13.73 -5.45 -10.49
C SER A 167 13.84 -4.08 -11.15
N PHE A 168 13.84 -3.05 -10.32
CA PHE A 168 13.87 -1.66 -10.74
C PHE A 168 15.23 -1.29 -11.35
N GLU A 169 15.22 -0.59 -12.48
CA GLU A 169 16.43 -0.04 -13.10
C GLU A 169 16.83 1.28 -12.41
N SER A 170 17.19 1.21 -11.12
CA SER A 170 17.99 2.27 -10.50
C SER A 170 19.44 1.81 -10.57
N PRO A 171 20.35 2.53 -11.24
CA PRO A 171 21.77 2.20 -11.20
C PRO A 171 22.40 2.39 -9.81
N TYR A 172 21.60 2.83 -8.81
CA TYR A 172 22.07 3.42 -7.57
C TYR A 172 21.31 2.87 -6.36
N ALA A 173 22.06 2.33 -5.41
CA ALA A 173 21.53 1.73 -4.18
C ALA A 173 21.03 2.75 -3.14
N SER A 174 21.20 4.06 -3.38
CA SER A 174 20.80 5.11 -2.42
C SER A 174 20.21 6.35 -3.11
N ALA A 175 19.38 7.08 -2.37
CA ALA A 175 18.80 8.34 -2.83
C ALA A 175 19.87 9.39 -3.18
N GLU A 176 20.97 9.44 -2.45
CA GLU A 176 22.10 10.35 -2.74
C GLU A 176 22.77 10.01 -4.07
N ALA A 177 22.93 8.72 -4.38
CA ALA A 177 23.54 8.30 -5.63
C ALA A 177 22.61 8.56 -6.83
N ASN A 178 21.29 8.37 -6.67
CA ASN A 178 20.29 8.82 -7.64
C ASN A 178 20.35 10.34 -7.86
N PHE A 179 20.45 11.13 -6.78
CA PHE A 179 20.58 12.59 -6.90
C PHE A 179 21.82 13.00 -7.71
N LYS A 180 23.00 12.42 -7.42
CA LYS A 180 24.24 12.72 -8.15
C LYS A 180 24.13 12.38 -9.63
N TYR A 181 23.52 11.26 -9.96
CA TYR A 181 23.29 10.86 -11.34
C TYR A 181 22.41 11.85 -12.10
N GLU A 182 21.25 12.19 -11.53
CA GLU A 182 20.33 13.15 -12.14
C GLU A 182 20.99 14.54 -12.27
N GLN A 183 21.86 14.91 -11.33
CA GLN A 183 22.64 16.14 -11.41
C GLN A 183 23.65 16.11 -12.57
N GLU A 184 24.37 15.02 -12.76
CA GLU A 184 25.33 14.83 -13.86
C GLU A 184 24.67 14.79 -15.24
N HIS A 185 23.39 14.37 -15.31
CA HIS A 185 22.63 14.21 -16.55
C HIS A 185 21.62 15.34 -16.81
N SER A 186 21.52 16.32 -15.90
CA SER A 186 20.66 17.50 -16.08
C SER A 186 21.21 18.42 -17.18
N THR A 187 20.39 18.70 -18.18
CA THR A 187 20.79 19.49 -19.35
C THR A 187 20.74 21.01 -19.15
N SER A 188 20.16 21.53 -18.06
CA SER A 188 19.82 22.97 -17.98
C SER A 188 20.07 23.70 -16.66
N SER A 189 20.38 23.02 -15.55
CA SER A 189 20.74 23.67 -14.29
C SER A 189 21.31 22.61 -13.34
N GLU A 190 22.16 22.98 -12.39
CA GLU A 190 22.60 22.11 -11.27
C GLU A 190 21.43 21.63 -10.37
N GLU A 191 20.19 21.90 -10.78
CA GLU A 191 18.94 21.54 -10.14
C GLU A 191 18.51 20.12 -10.55
N VAL A 192 18.20 19.30 -9.56
CA VAL A 192 17.61 17.98 -9.69
C VAL A 192 16.14 18.05 -9.29
N THR A 193 15.29 17.31 -10.01
CA THR A 193 13.87 17.17 -9.63
C THR A 193 13.74 16.17 -8.49
N GLU A 194 13.22 16.64 -7.37
CA GLU A 194 12.81 15.84 -6.23
C GLU A 194 11.30 15.60 -6.31
N TYR A 195 10.90 14.35 -6.17
CA TYR A 195 9.51 13.92 -6.10
C TYR A 195 9.16 13.64 -4.64
N LEU A 196 8.12 14.26 -4.13
CA LEU A 196 7.67 14.19 -2.75
C LEU A 196 6.34 13.44 -2.68
N ASN A 197 6.21 12.49 -1.74
CA ASN A 197 4.98 11.73 -1.54
C ASN A 197 4.60 11.70 -0.07
N ALA A 198 3.31 11.84 0.20
CA ALA A 198 2.72 11.71 1.53
C ALA A 198 1.50 10.80 1.45
N ARG A 199 1.40 9.83 2.38
CA ARG A 199 0.32 8.83 2.38
C ARG A 199 -0.18 8.65 3.81
N PHE A 200 -1.48 8.82 4.02
CA PHE A 200 -2.19 8.38 5.22
C PHE A 200 -2.92 7.08 4.88
N ILE A 201 -2.51 5.99 5.52
CA ILE A 201 -2.92 4.63 5.20
C ILE A 201 -3.77 4.08 6.35
N VAL A 202 -4.94 3.54 6.04
CA VAL A 202 -5.78 2.75 6.95
C VAL A 202 -5.78 1.31 6.47
N ARG A 203 -5.13 0.41 7.21
CA ARG A 203 -5.03 -1.01 6.91
C ARG A 203 -6.19 -1.77 7.56
N LYS A 204 -6.82 -2.65 6.79
CA LYS A 204 -7.95 -3.48 7.25
C LYS A 204 -7.56 -4.95 7.33
N VAL A 205 -6.92 -5.48 6.29
CA VAL A 205 -6.44 -6.87 6.27
C VAL A 205 -5.18 -6.98 5.43
N GLU A 206 -4.19 -7.71 5.92
CA GLU A 206 -3.06 -8.17 5.12
C GLU A 206 -3.38 -9.55 4.57
N LEU A 207 -3.14 -9.75 3.27
CA LEU A 207 -3.44 -10.98 2.57
C LEU A 207 -2.15 -11.57 2.00
N ASP A 208 -1.87 -12.82 2.38
CA ASP A 208 -0.76 -13.61 1.86
C ASP A 208 -1.26 -14.68 0.90
N VAL A 209 -0.66 -14.69 -0.29
CA VAL A 209 -0.94 -15.63 -1.37
C VAL A 209 0.21 -16.60 -1.48
N ALA A 210 -0.09 -17.89 -1.28
CA ALA A 210 0.87 -18.93 -1.58
C ALA A 210 0.98 -19.12 -3.11
N MET A 211 2.18 -19.22 -3.67
CA MET A 211 2.36 -19.39 -5.12
C MET A 211 1.59 -20.60 -5.68
N ASN A 212 1.50 -21.69 -4.92
CA ASN A 212 0.76 -22.89 -5.31
C ASN A 212 -0.77 -22.70 -5.31
N SER A 213 -1.30 -21.62 -4.71
CA SER A 213 -2.72 -21.25 -4.75
C SER A 213 -3.12 -20.51 -6.03
N LEU A 214 -2.15 -20.11 -6.85
CA LEU A 214 -2.37 -19.41 -8.09
C LEU A 214 -2.61 -20.38 -9.24
N SER A 215 -3.50 -19.99 -10.15
CA SER A 215 -3.60 -20.53 -11.50
C SER A 215 -3.38 -19.39 -12.50
N VAL A 216 -2.63 -19.69 -13.55
CA VAL A 216 -2.30 -18.73 -14.61
C VAL A 216 -3.39 -18.70 -15.67
N ASN A 217 -3.66 -17.52 -16.24
CA ASN A 217 -4.56 -17.40 -17.38
C ASN A 217 -3.95 -18.13 -18.61
N PRO A 218 -4.65 -19.11 -19.21
CA PRO A 218 -4.15 -19.80 -20.40
C PRO A 218 -3.84 -18.86 -21.57
N GLU A 219 -4.55 -17.74 -21.69
CA GLU A 219 -4.27 -16.74 -22.72
C GLU A 219 -2.93 -16.03 -22.51
N PHE A 220 -2.51 -15.82 -21.26
CA PHE A 220 -1.18 -15.29 -20.95
C PHE A 220 -0.09 -16.29 -21.36
N ILE A 221 -0.28 -17.58 -21.02
CA ILE A 221 0.64 -18.65 -21.43
C ILE A 221 0.76 -18.69 -22.95
N HIS A 222 -0.37 -18.68 -23.65
CA HIS A 222 -0.38 -18.69 -25.11
C HIS A 222 0.34 -17.47 -25.71
N ALA A 223 0.13 -16.28 -25.14
CA ALA A 223 0.83 -15.07 -25.59
C ALA A 223 2.35 -15.18 -25.41
N ILE A 224 2.82 -15.74 -24.28
CA ILE A 224 4.24 -15.98 -24.04
C ILE A 224 4.81 -17.00 -25.03
N GLU A 225 4.11 -18.12 -25.24
CA GLU A 225 4.53 -19.16 -26.19
C GLU A 225 4.64 -18.62 -27.61
N GLU A 226 3.64 -17.85 -28.07
CA GLU A 226 3.67 -17.26 -29.41
C GLU A 226 4.76 -16.18 -29.54
N ALA A 227 5.02 -15.38 -28.50
CA ALA A 227 6.06 -14.35 -28.54
C ALA A 227 7.47 -14.91 -28.79
N VAL A 228 7.75 -16.10 -28.25
CA VAL A 228 9.06 -16.77 -28.38
C VAL A 228 9.05 -17.92 -29.39
N LYS A 229 7.96 -18.11 -30.12
CA LYS A 229 7.80 -19.20 -31.08
C LYS A 229 8.80 -19.08 -32.21
N ASN A 230 9.48 -20.19 -32.50
CA ASN A 230 10.55 -20.27 -33.52
C ASN A 230 11.70 -19.27 -33.30
N CYS A 231 11.86 -18.74 -32.08
CA CYS A 231 12.99 -17.91 -31.73
C CYS A 231 14.19 -18.79 -31.37
N ASP A 232 15.35 -18.54 -31.97
CA ASP A 232 16.64 -19.00 -31.45
C ASP A 232 17.31 -17.84 -30.70
N PRO A 233 17.41 -17.88 -29.35
CA PRO A 233 18.07 -16.84 -28.57
C PRO A 233 19.53 -16.59 -28.98
N ASN A 234 20.20 -17.58 -29.56
CA ASN A 234 21.60 -17.47 -30.00
C ASN A 234 21.75 -16.83 -31.39
N ASN A 235 20.65 -16.63 -32.11
CA ASN A 235 20.64 -15.92 -33.38
C ASN A 235 20.25 -14.45 -33.16
N ASN A 236 21.15 -13.52 -33.42
CA ASN A 236 20.93 -12.09 -33.16
C ASN A 236 19.61 -11.54 -33.71
N SER A 237 19.25 -11.84 -34.97
CA SER A 237 18.04 -11.29 -35.57
C SER A 237 16.77 -11.86 -34.93
N GLN A 238 16.75 -13.18 -34.70
CA GLN A 238 15.59 -13.84 -34.11
C GLN A 238 15.48 -13.54 -32.61
N GLY A 239 16.60 -13.46 -31.91
CA GLY A 239 16.66 -13.13 -30.49
C GLY A 239 16.25 -11.69 -30.20
N MET A 240 16.70 -10.71 -30.99
CA MET A 240 16.22 -9.33 -30.85
C MET A 240 14.71 -9.22 -31.08
N GLN A 241 14.17 -9.91 -32.10
CA GLN A 241 12.73 -9.94 -32.37
C GLN A 241 11.96 -10.63 -31.23
N GLY A 242 12.43 -11.79 -30.76
CA GLY A 242 11.80 -12.52 -29.66
C GLY A 242 11.82 -11.71 -28.36
N TYR A 243 12.91 -10.98 -28.07
CA TYR A 243 12.99 -10.08 -26.93
C TYR A 243 11.96 -8.95 -27.03
N SER A 244 11.84 -8.31 -28.19
CA SER A 244 10.83 -7.26 -28.42
C SER A 244 9.41 -7.79 -28.22
N ASN A 245 9.07 -8.92 -28.84
CA ASN A 245 7.76 -9.55 -28.71
C ASN A 245 7.45 -9.92 -27.25
N LEU A 246 8.44 -10.43 -26.51
CA LEU A 246 8.28 -10.75 -25.10
C LEU A 246 7.97 -9.50 -24.25
N LEU A 247 8.68 -8.40 -24.49
CA LEU A 247 8.41 -7.15 -23.78
C LEU A 247 7.04 -6.58 -24.13
N GLU A 248 6.57 -6.70 -25.37
CA GLU A 248 5.19 -6.33 -25.73
C GLU A 248 4.16 -7.13 -24.92
N VAL A 249 4.35 -8.44 -24.79
CA VAL A 249 3.46 -9.28 -23.96
C VAL A 249 3.52 -8.85 -22.48
N LEU A 250 4.71 -8.61 -21.92
CA LEU A 250 4.83 -8.18 -20.52
C LEU A 250 4.28 -6.77 -20.28
N ASN A 251 4.39 -5.87 -21.26
CA ASN A 251 3.77 -4.53 -21.20
C ASN A 251 2.23 -4.62 -21.18
N GLU A 252 1.66 -5.53 -21.97
CA GLU A 252 0.21 -5.73 -22.08
C GLU A 252 -0.39 -6.46 -20.86
N TRP A 253 0.29 -7.50 -20.37
CA TRP A 253 -0.22 -8.37 -19.31
C TRP A 253 0.25 -7.95 -17.92
N GLY A 254 1.46 -7.42 -17.81
CA GLY A 254 2.09 -6.96 -16.58
C GLY A 254 3.35 -7.76 -16.24
N TYR A 255 4.30 -7.08 -15.59
CA TYR A 255 5.58 -7.64 -15.16
C TYR A 255 5.48 -8.28 -13.78
N TYR A 256 4.57 -7.84 -12.91
CA TYR A 256 4.48 -8.33 -11.54
C TYR A 256 3.06 -8.64 -11.11
N VAL A 257 2.90 -9.52 -10.13
CA VAL A 257 1.65 -9.75 -9.41
C VAL A 257 1.88 -9.65 -7.90
N PRO A 258 0.92 -9.16 -7.11
CA PRO A 258 1.06 -9.09 -5.66
C PRO A 258 0.87 -10.47 -4.99
N LEU A 259 1.84 -10.87 -4.16
CA LEU A 259 1.73 -12.05 -3.28
C LEU A 259 1.39 -11.69 -1.84
N THR A 260 1.94 -10.59 -1.34
CA THR A 260 1.56 -10.04 -0.03
C THR A 260 1.09 -8.63 -0.25
N PHE A 261 -0.16 -8.37 0.13
CA PHE A 261 -0.79 -7.08 -0.06
C PHE A 261 -1.76 -6.74 1.05
N THR A 262 -1.98 -5.45 1.26
CA THR A 262 -2.89 -4.94 2.27
C THR A 262 -4.10 -4.31 1.62
N LEU A 263 -5.29 -4.65 2.11
CA LEU A 263 -6.53 -3.98 1.76
C LEU A 263 -6.92 -2.95 2.81
N GLY A 264 -7.52 -1.86 2.37
CA GLY A 264 -7.99 -0.78 3.23
C GLY A 264 -8.27 0.49 2.44
N GLY A 265 -7.80 1.62 2.94
CA GLY A 265 -7.90 2.90 2.25
C GLY A 265 -6.63 3.74 2.40
N VAL A 266 -6.37 4.59 1.42
CA VAL A 266 -5.27 5.56 1.42
C VAL A 266 -5.80 6.94 1.05
N LEU A 267 -5.38 7.96 1.79
CA LEU A 267 -5.44 9.35 1.39
C LEU A 267 -4.02 9.81 1.12
N TYR A 268 -3.72 10.33 -0.07
CA TYR A 268 -2.34 10.64 -0.44
C TYR A 268 -2.23 11.95 -1.23
N SER A 269 -1.01 12.46 -1.31
CA SER A 269 -0.65 13.57 -2.19
C SER A 269 0.77 13.35 -2.69
N SER A 270 1.03 13.83 -3.90
CA SER A 270 2.37 13.87 -4.49
C SER A 270 2.65 15.25 -5.07
N ASP A 271 3.89 15.69 -5.00
CA ASP A 271 4.34 16.94 -5.62
C ASP A 271 5.80 16.83 -6.08
N THR A 272 6.28 17.84 -6.80
CA THR A 272 7.67 17.91 -7.25
C THR A 272 8.29 19.25 -6.89
N THR A 273 9.57 19.24 -6.57
CA THR A 273 10.37 20.43 -6.35
C THR A 273 11.71 20.29 -7.06
N LYS A 274 12.41 21.40 -7.26
CA LYS A 274 13.80 21.40 -7.67
C LYS A 274 14.70 21.71 -6.48
N ILE A 275 15.82 21.00 -6.38
CA ILE A 275 16.86 21.22 -5.37
C ILE A 275 18.24 21.20 -6.04
N THR A 276 19.19 21.97 -5.52
CA THR A 276 20.58 22.02 -6.03
C THR A 276 21.55 21.22 -5.17
N GLU A 277 21.20 20.97 -3.91
CA GLU A 277 22.00 20.19 -2.96
C GLU A 277 21.17 19.07 -2.36
N PHE A 278 21.74 17.86 -2.27
CA PHE A 278 21.05 16.71 -1.67
C PHE A 278 20.62 16.97 -0.21
N SER A 279 21.38 17.79 0.54
CA SER A 279 21.04 18.19 1.91
C SER A 279 19.70 18.91 2.04
N ASP A 280 19.18 19.50 0.95
CA ASP A 280 17.90 20.19 0.96
C ASP A 280 16.71 19.22 0.93
N ALA A 281 16.90 18.00 0.44
CA ALA A 281 15.83 17.04 0.20
C ALA A 281 15.01 16.73 1.46
N GLU A 282 15.69 16.45 2.58
CA GLU A 282 15.02 16.17 3.85
C GLU A 282 14.20 17.37 4.33
N SER A 283 14.73 18.59 4.17
CA SER A 283 14.02 19.83 4.51
C SER A 283 12.77 20.01 3.63
N LYS A 284 12.86 19.71 2.34
CA LYS A 284 11.71 19.80 1.41
C LYS A 284 10.66 18.74 1.68
N LYS A 285 11.05 17.52 1.99
CA LYS A 285 10.13 16.48 2.49
C LYS A 285 9.43 16.93 3.77
N GLU A 286 10.13 17.53 4.73
CA GLU A 286 9.52 18.05 5.96
C GLU A 286 8.53 19.19 5.68
N GLU A 287 8.89 20.15 4.82
CA GLU A 287 8.02 21.26 4.41
C GLU A 287 6.72 20.77 3.73
N PHE A 288 6.85 19.80 2.82
CA PHE A 288 5.72 19.18 2.15
C PHE A 288 4.87 18.37 3.13
N GLY A 289 5.51 17.60 4.03
CA GLY A 289 4.82 16.81 5.04
C GLY A 289 4.00 17.66 6.02
N GLY A 290 4.51 18.84 6.41
CA GLY A 290 3.77 19.82 7.21
C GLY A 290 2.56 20.39 6.46
N SER A 291 2.69 20.61 5.15
CA SER A 291 1.61 21.12 4.30
C SER A 291 0.53 20.06 4.05
N PHE A 292 0.93 18.80 3.83
CA PHE A 292 0.01 17.66 3.76
C PHE A 292 -0.75 17.48 5.08
N LYS A 293 -0.07 17.57 6.23
CA LYS A 293 -0.75 17.54 7.54
C LYS A 293 -1.79 18.66 7.64
N ALA A 294 -1.45 19.89 7.26
CA ALA A 294 -2.40 21.01 7.31
C ALA A 294 -3.63 20.78 6.42
N ALA A 295 -3.44 20.24 5.21
CA ALA A 295 -4.55 19.84 4.34
C ALA A 295 -5.39 18.72 4.96
N PHE A 296 -4.74 17.73 5.60
CA PHE A 296 -5.41 16.62 6.27
C PHE A 296 -6.21 17.07 7.51
N ASP A 297 -5.67 18.02 8.28
CA ASP A 297 -6.39 18.69 9.37
C ASP A 297 -7.63 19.42 8.82
N GLY A 298 -7.50 20.07 7.65
CA GLY A 298 -8.57 20.79 6.96
C GLY A 298 -9.77 19.92 6.56
N ILE A 299 -9.56 18.65 6.25
CA ILE A 299 -10.64 17.67 5.98
C ILE A 299 -11.17 16.98 7.25
N GLY A 300 -10.74 17.43 8.45
CA GLY A 300 -11.22 16.93 9.74
C GLY A 300 -10.52 15.68 10.28
N GLY A 301 -9.36 15.31 9.72
CA GLY A 301 -8.62 14.09 10.10
C GLY A 301 -7.47 14.28 11.10
N GLY A 302 -7.24 15.49 11.60
CA GLY A 302 -6.01 15.83 12.34
C GLY A 302 -5.73 15.01 13.60
N GLY A 303 -6.78 14.59 14.34
CA GLY A 303 -6.61 13.70 15.49
C GLY A 303 -6.09 12.32 15.08
N SER A 304 -6.73 11.70 14.09
CA SER A 304 -6.31 10.40 13.55
C SER A 304 -4.93 10.45 12.92
N TYR A 305 -4.58 11.59 12.31
CA TYR A 305 -3.23 11.85 11.81
C TYR A 305 -2.18 11.72 12.91
N GLN A 306 -2.38 12.41 14.04
CA GLN A 306 -1.42 12.46 15.14
C GLN A 306 -1.24 11.11 15.85
N HIS A 307 -2.24 10.23 15.78
CA HIS A 307 -2.16 8.87 16.35
C HIS A 307 -1.66 7.82 15.35
N ALA A 308 -1.53 8.16 14.07
CA ALA A 308 -0.97 7.24 13.10
C ALA A 308 0.53 7.05 13.34
N GLN A 309 1.01 5.83 13.11
CA GLN A 309 2.44 5.54 13.16
C GLN A 309 3.16 6.32 12.06
N GLY A 310 4.36 6.82 12.34
CA GLY A 310 5.11 7.64 11.38
C GLY A 310 4.63 9.10 11.31
N SER A 311 3.57 9.46 12.04
CA SER A 311 3.17 10.86 12.17
C SER A 311 4.28 11.69 12.81
N SER A 312 4.51 12.86 12.25
CA SER A 312 5.44 13.83 12.80
C SER A 312 4.67 14.94 13.52
N SER A 313 5.19 15.42 14.64
CA SER A 313 4.68 16.60 15.34
C SER A 313 5.15 17.91 14.70
N LYS A 314 5.89 17.86 13.58
CA LYS A 314 6.49 19.03 12.95
C LYS A 314 5.45 19.72 12.06
N THR A 315 5.25 21.02 12.29
CA THR A 315 4.20 21.83 11.65
C THR A 315 4.77 22.78 10.59
N THR A 316 5.95 22.49 10.04
CA THR A 316 6.63 23.39 9.11
C THR A 316 5.91 23.40 7.77
N SER A 317 4.80 24.12 7.65
CA SER A 317 4.15 24.40 6.38
C SER A 317 4.94 25.49 5.65
N SER A 318 5.27 25.29 4.38
CA SER A 318 5.91 26.34 3.57
C SER A 318 4.90 26.95 2.61
N SER A 319 5.11 28.23 2.25
CA SER A 319 4.28 28.88 1.24
C SER A 319 4.43 28.25 -0.16
N LYS A 320 5.40 27.35 -0.33
CA LYS A 320 5.66 26.65 -1.58
C LYS A 320 4.62 25.57 -1.87
N PHE A 321 4.12 24.90 -0.83
CA PHE A 321 3.22 23.74 -0.95
C PHE A 321 1.81 24.08 -0.42
N GLN A 322 1.25 25.23 -0.80
CA GLN A 322 -0.05 25.70 -0.26
C GLN A 322 -1.27 24.98 -0.85
N ASP A 323 -1.17 24.48 -2.08
CA ASP A 323 -2.29 23.91 -2.84
C ASP A 323 -2.25 22.37 -2.85
N ILE A 324 -2.07 21.76 -1.67
CA ILE A 324 -2.09 20.30 -1.55
C ILE A 324 -3.50 19.77 -1.87
N THR A 325 -3.58 18.94 -2.90
CA THR A 325 -4.77 18.14 -3.20
C THR A 325 -4.60 16.75 -2.64
N ILE A 326 -5.57 16.32 -1.83
CA ILE A 326 -5.61 14.95 -1.31
C ILE A 326 -6.40 14.10 -2.31
N ASP A 327 -5.80 13.02 -2.77
CA ASP A 327 -6.42 11.97 -3.55
C ASP A 327 -6.76 10.76 -2.66
N GLN A 328 -7.69 9.91 -3.12
CA GLN A 328 -8.12 8.73 -2.37
C GLN A 328 -7.97 7.43 -3.15
N VAL A 329 -7.59 6.36 -2.44
CA VAL A 329 -7.71 4.96 -2.85
C VAL A 329 -8.55 4.24 -1.81
N GLY A 330 -9.61 3.57 -2.25
CA GLY A 330 -10.59 2.98 -1.32
C GLY A 330 -11.40 4.04 -0.57
N GLY A 331 -12.33 3.57 0.26
CA GLY A 331 -13.38 4.38 0.83
C GLY A 331 -14.49 4.69 -0.19
N ALA A 332 -15.55 5.35 0.27
CA ALA A 332 -16.65 5.78 -0.59
C ALA A 332 -16.15 6.85 -1.58
N ALA A 333 -16.56 6.75 -2.84
CA ALA A 333 -16.21 7.73 -3.86
C ALA A 333 -16.69 9.14 -3.47
N GLY A 334 -15.82 10.15 -3.64
CA GLY A 334 -16.14 11.55 -3.35
C GLY A 334 -16.13 11.92 -1.86
N SER A 335 -15.61 11.04 -0.98
CA SER A 335 -15.50 11.32 0.45
C SER A 335 -14.16 11.97 0.86
N THR A 336 -13.26 12.22 -0.09
CA THR A 336 -11.89 12.74 0.16
C THR A 336 -11.83 14.02 0.98
N ASN A 337 -12.84 14.89 0.87
CA ASN A 337 -12.90 16.18 1.57
C ASN A 337 -13.48 16.09 2.99
N ASP A 338 -13.91 14.90 3.44
CA ASP A 338 -14.40 14.64 4.79
C ASP A 338 -13.82 13.31 5.29
N TYR A 339 -12.76 13.44 6.10
CA TYR A 339 -12.06 12.31 6.68
C TYR A 339 -13.01 11.36 7.43
N ASN A 340 -13.98 11.88 8.18
CA ASN A 340 -14.86 11.03 8.99
C ASN A 340 -15.79 10.20 8.12
N THR A 341 -16.31 10.78 7.04
CA THR A 341 -17.12 10.08 6.06
C THR A 341 -16.29 9.02 5.33
N TRP A 342 -15.08 9.38 4.90
CA TRP A 342 -14.15 8.45 4.25
C TRP A 342 -13.77 7.29 5.18
N ALA A 343 -13.29 7.57 6.39
CA ALA A 343 -12.83 6.57 7.33
C ALA A 343 -13.95 5.59 7.74
N LYS A 344 -15.17 6.12 8.00
CA LYS A 344 -16.34 5.29 8.32
C LYS A 344 -16.76 4.39 7.15
N SER A 345 -16.61 4.87 5.91
CA SER A 345 -16.96 4.05 4.74
C SER A 345 -16.10 2.79 4.62
N LEU A 346 -14.87 2.82 5.15
CA LEU A 346 -13.97 1.68 5.21
C LEU A 346 -14.42 0.60 6.22
N ASP A 347 -15.54 0.76 6.91
CA ASP A 347 -16.14 -0.35 7.66
C ASP A 347 -16.78 -1.38 6.72
N GLN A 348 -17.17 -0.99 5.52
CA GLN A 348 -17.71 -1.93 4.55
C GLN A 348 -16.59 -2.47 3.66
N ALA A 349 -16.43 -3.80 3.62
CA ALA A 349 -15.37 -4.44 2.85
C ALA A 349 -15.42 -4.10 1.35
N ILE A 350 -16.61 -3.82 0.81
CA ILE A 350 -16.79 -3.37 -0.58
C ILE A 350 -16.07 -2.05 -0.90
N ASN A 351 -15.78 -1.23 0.11
CA ASN A 351 -15.04 0.02 -0.03
C ASN A 351 -13.54 -0.17 0.21
N TRP A 352 -13.07 -1.38 0.52
CA TRP A 352 -11.64 -1.64 0.65
C TRP A 352 -11.00 -1.70 -0.74
N ASN A 353 -9.81 -1.16 -0.85
CA ASN A 353 -8.99 -1.22 -2.05
C ASN A 353 -7.54 -1.57 -1.68
N LEU A 354 -6.71 -1.83 -2.70
CA LEU A 354 -5.30 -2.13 -2.54
C LEU A 354 -4.57 -0.92 -1.94
N ALA A 355 -4.20 -1.02 -0.66
CA ALA A 355 -3.53 0.06 0.07
C ALA A 355 -2.00 -0.04 -0.06
N SER A 356 -1.46 -1.25 -0.16
CA SER A 356 -0.03 -1.50 -0.38
C SER A 356 0.21 -2.91 -0.89
N ALA A 357 1.33 -3.14 -1.59
CA ALA A 357 1.81 -4.46 -1.96
C ALA A 357 3.28 -4.60 -1.53
N SER A 358 3.51 -5.39 -0.48
CA SER A 358 4.84 -5.53 0.14
C SER A 358 5.67 -6.67 -0.47
N LYS A 359 5.04 -7.59 -1.21
CA LYS A 359 5.74 -8.65 -1.94
C LYS A 359 5.15 -8.80 -3.32
N LEU A 360 5.97 -8.60 -4.34
CA LEU A 360 5.62 -8.76 -5.74
C LEU A 360 6.34 -9.98 -6.32
N LEU A 361 5.67 -10.68 -7.24
CA LEU A 361 6.19 -11.84 -7.94
C LEU A 361 6.31 -11.51 -9.43
N PRO A 362 7.47 -11.72 -10.05
CA PRO A 362 7.61 -11.65 -11.51
C PRO A 362 6.58 -12.54 -12.22
N SER A 363 5.83 -11.98 -13.16
CA SER A 363 4.75 -12.69 -13.85
C SER A 363 5.24 -13.92 -14.61
N LEU A 364 6.49 -13.92 -15.10
CA LEU A 364 7.10 -15.08 -15.75
C LEU A 364 7.24 -16.30 -14.83
N VAL A 365 7.30 -16.12 -13.50
CA VAL A 365 7.27 -17.27 -12.57
C VAL A 365 5.97 -18.05 -12.74
N LEU A 366 4.85 -17.40 -13.05
CA LEU A 366 3.56 -18.07 -13.23
C LEU A 366 3.51 -18.96 -14.47
N VAL A 367 4.39 -18.72 -15.45
CA VAL A 367 4.52 -19.59 -16.64
C VAL A 367 5.00 -20.99 -16.25
N SER A 368 5.77 -21.12 -15.16
CA SER A 368 6.21 -22.41 -14.63
C SER A 368 5.07 -23.30 -14.11
N LEU A 369 3.89 -22.70 -13.87
CA LEU A 369 2.68 -23.41 -13.46
C LEU A 369 1.91 -24.02 -14.64
N GLY A 370 2.32 -23.70 -15.88
CA GLY A 370 1.76 -24.26 -17.11
C GLY A 370 2.25 -25.67 -17.43
N ASP A 371 1.96 -26.11 -18.65
CA ASP A 371 2.40 -27.41 -19.16
C ASP A 371 3.90 -27.40 -19.59
N GLU A 372 4.36 -28.49 -20.19
CA GLU A 372 5.76 -28.59 -20.63
C GLU A 372 6.11 -27.61 -21.75
N ASN A 373 5.16 -27.19 -22.60
CA ASN A 373 5.41 -26.20 -23.63
C ASN A 373 5.62 -24.82 -23.00
N ALA A 374 4.78 -24.47 -22.02
CA ALA A 374 4.93 -23.23 -21.26
C ALA A 374 6.30 -23.16 -20.56
N LYS A 375 6.74 -24.26 -19.94
CA LYS A 375 8.07 -24.32 -19.29
C LYS A 375 9.22 -24.18 -20.30
N ASN A 376 9.10 -24.77 -21.48
CA ASN A 376 10.08 -24.58 -22.55
C ASN A 376 10.11 -23.13 -23.05
N ALA A 377 8.94 -22.51 -23.24
CA ALA A 377 8.84 -21.10 -23.60
C ALA A 377 9.48 -20.20 -22.53
N LEU A 378 9.27 -20.49 -21.24
CA LEU A 378 9.90 -19.78 -20.14
C LEU A 378 11.43 -19.81 -20.19
N ASN A 379 12.03 -20.98 -20.49
CA ASN A 379 13.49 -21.08 -20.64
C ASN A 379 14.01 -20.21 -21.79
N THR A 380 13.26 -20.14 -22.89
CA THR A 380 13.56 -19.23 -24.01
C THR A 380 13.44 -17.77 -23.58
N CYS A 381 12.37 -17.41 -22.85
CA CYS A 381 12.21 -16.06 -22.30
C CYS A 381 13.41 -15.65 -21.44
N LEU A 382 13.83 -16.47 -20.48
CA LEU A 382 14.97 -16.16 -19.61
C LEU A 382 16.27 -16.01 -20.40
N SER A 383 16.47 -16.84 -21.42
CA SER A 383 17.63 -16.74 -22.32
C SER A 383 17.62 -15.43 -23.11
N LEU A 384 16.45 -14.99 -23.59
CA LEU A 384 16.28 -13.71 -24.28
C LEU A 384 16.53 -12.53 -23.35
N LEU A 385 15.93 -12.54 -22.15
CA LEU A 385 16.11 -11.47 -21.18
C LEU A 385 17.58 -11.32 -20.78
N ASN A 386 18.28 -12.42 -20.54
CA ASN A 386 19.71 -12.39 -20.19
C ASN A 386 20.61 -12.00 -21.37
N GLY A 387 20.28 -12.43 -22.58
CA GLY A 387 21.11 -12.19 -23.78
C GLY A 387 20.98 -10.78 -24.35
N TYR A 388 19.83 -10.13 -24.22
CA TYR A 388 19.51 -8.90 -24.96
C TYR A 388 19.22 -7.66 -24.10
N ASN A 389 19.15 -7.77 -22.75
CA ASN A 389 18.89 -6.62 -21.87
C ASN A 389 19.92 -5.47 -22.00
N SER A 390 21.17 -5.78 -22.35
CA SER A 390 22.26 -4.80 -22.47
C SER A 390 22.45 -4.25 -23.88
N VAL A 391 21.62 -4.69 -24.84
CA VAL A 391 21.65 -4.19 -26.21
C VAL A 391 21.02 -2.80 -26.22
N GLY A 392 21.85 -1.74 -26.36
CA GLY A 392 21.40 -0.35 -26.23
C GLY A 392 20.23 0.04 -27.15
N SER A 393 20.12 -0.57 -28.33
CA SER A 393 18.98 -0.35 -29.24
C SER A 393 17.67 -1.03 -28.80
N LEU A 394 17.64 -1.74 -27.68
CA LEU A 394 16.44 -2.40 -27.14
C LEU A 394 16.07 -1.89 -25.74
N GLN A 395 16.96 -1.14 -25.07
CA GLN A 395 16.71 -0.58 -23.74
C GLN A 395 15.50 0.37 -23.71
N TYR A 396 15.21 1.06 -24.80
CA TYR A 396 14.04 1.94 -24.88
C TYR A 396 12.69 1.20 -24.78
N LEU A 397 12.65 -0.12 -25.02
CA LEU A 397 11.42 -0.91 -24.98
C LEU A 397 10.92 -1.13 -23.55
N GLN A 398 11.82 -1.11 -22.56
CA GLN A 398 11.48 -1.11 -21.14
C GLN A 398 12.59 -0.39 -20.37
N PRO A 399 12.52 0.95 -20.24
CA PRO A 399 13.60 1.76 -19.66
C PRO A 399 13.54 1.88 -18.12
N TYR A 400 12.62 1.16 -17.47
CA TYR A 400 12.37 1.28 -16.03
C TYR A 400 12.67 0.03 -15.23
N LEU A 401 12.77 -1.12 -15.91
CA LEU A 401 13.02 -2.40 -15.26
C LEU A 401 14.30 -2.99 -15.81
N ASN A 402 15.21 -3.36 -14.91
CA ASN A 402 16.39 -4.12 -15.30
C ASN A 402 15.93 -5.54 -15.63
N MET A 403 15.81 -5.83 -16.92
CA MET A 403 15.32 -7.12 -17.38
C MET A 403 16.29 -8.28 -17.10
N GLY A 404 17.59 -7.99 -16.90
CA GLY A 404 18.56 -8.96 -16.42
C GLY A 404 18.33 -9.33 -14.95
N ASP A 405 18.08 -8.33 -14.10
CA ASP A 405 17.73 -8.57 -12.69
C ASP A 405 16.36 -9.27 -12.57
N TYR A 406 15.39 -8.88 -13.40
CA TYR A 406 14.08 -9.54 -13.47
C TYR A 406 14.21 -11.03 -13.78
N SER A 407 14.98 -11.37 -14.81
CA SER A 407 15.29 -12.76 -15.18
C SER A 407 16.03 -13.51 -14.06
N SER A 408 16.95 -12.84 -13.37
CA SER A 408 17.71 -13.42 -12.25
C SER A 408 16.81 -13.72 -11.05
N VAL A 409 15.86 -12.84 -10.73
CA VAL A 409 14.86 -13.06 -9.67
C VAL A 409 13.92 -14.21 -10.04
N VAL A 410 13.45 -14.28 -11.29
CA VAL A 410 12.64 -15.42 -11.76
C VAL A 410 13.41 -16.73 -11.56
N SER A 411 14.68 -16.75 -11.99
CA SER A 411 15.53 -17.94 -11.91
C SER A 411 15.79 -18.38 -10.46
N SER A 412 16.03 -17.43 -9.53
CA SER A 412 16.27 -17.75 -8.12
C SER A 412 15.03 -18.29 -7.40
N ILE A 413 13.84 -17.81 -7.77
CA ILE A 413 12.56 -18.30 -7.22
C ILE A 413 12.30 -19.74 -7.68
N LEU A 414 12.58 -20.04 -8.95
CA LEU A 414 12.35 -21.37 -9.52
C LEU A 414 13.41 -22.40 -9.08
N ASN A 415 14.65 -21.95 -8.85
CA ASN A 415 15.78 -22.77 -8.43
C ASN A 415 16.48 -22.20 -7.19
N PRO A 416 15.85 -22.25 -6.00
CA PRO A 416 16.38 -21.61 -4.79
C PRO A 416 17.63 -22.28 -4.21
N PHE A 417 18.00 -23.46 -4.71
CA PHE A 417 19.19 -24.24 -4.30
C PHE A 417 20.21 -24.39 -5.42
N GLY A 418 20.06 -23.61 -6.50
CA GLY A 418 20.94 -23.62 -7.67
C GLY A 418 22.37 -23.18 -7.36
#